data_AF-A5D4E7-F1
#
_entry.id   AF-A5D4E7-F1
#
_cell.length_a   1.000
_cell.length_b   1.000
_cell.length_c   1.000
_cell.angle_alpha   90.00
_cell.angle_beta   90.00
_cell.angle_gamma   90.00
#
_symmetry.space_group_name_H-M   'P 1'
#
loop_
_entity.id
_entity.type
_entity.pdbx_description
1 polymer ?
#
loop_
_entity_poly.entity_id
_entity_poly.type
_entity_poly.pdbx_seq_one_letter_code
_entity_poly.pdbx_strand_id
1 'polypeptide(L)'
;MRNTGHEGRTFRSTASFGKRQEYVVIAELLRRGFDVYQTLVDDQGIDCIIRQEREGGLRYLDLQIKARSKDCNPRNAGRFAAMDIVNPRPNYFFVFYSEQANTYWVVPSEELVRLARRNKTGRNKGRYTINFCNVRADGTVAPRPKFDRYKNNFSLLE
;
A
#
# COMPACT_ATOMS: atom_id res chain seq x y z
N MET A 1 8.03 1.07 -41.72
CA MET A 1 7.21 1.85 -40.76
C MET A 1 6.84 0.93 -39.60
N ARG A 2 7.35 1.17 -38.38
CA ARG A 2 7.01 0.35 -37.19
C ARG A 2 5.89 1.06 -36.44
N ASN A 3 4.73 0.42 -36.40
CA ASN A 3 3.57 0.87 -35.65
C ASN A 3 3.77 0.46 -34.19
N THR A 4 4.22 1.38 -33.33
CA THR A 4 4.30 1.17 -31.88
C THR A 4 2.91 1.39 -31.28
N GLY A 5 2.09 0.34 -31.28
CA GLY A 5 0.79 0.32 -30.62
C GLY A 5 0.96 0.50 -29.12
N HIS A 6 0.57 1.65 -28.60
CA HIS A 6 0.25 1.80 -27.19
C HIS A 6 -1.21 1.37 -27.03
N GLU A 7 -1.45 0.06 -26.93
CA GLU A 7 -2.76 -0.46 -26.56
C GLU A 7 -3.12 0.04 -25.16
N GLY A 8 -4.09 0.96 -25.11
CA GLY A 8 -4.64 1.46 -23.85
C GLY A 8 -5.23 0.32 -23.05
N ARG A 9 -4.69 0.04 -21.86
CA ARG A 9 -5.22 -0.96 -20.93
C ARG A 9 -6.70 -0.67 -20.65
N THR A 10 -7.57 -1.65 -20.88
CA THR A 10 -9.01 -1.54 -20.59
C THR A 10 -9.26 -1.38 -19.08
N PHE A 11 -10.33 -0.71 -18.69
CA PHE A 11 -10.71 -0.53 -17.28
C PHE A 11 -10.79 -1.86 -16.50
N ARG A 12 -11.27 -2.92 -17.16
CA ARG A 12 -11.30 -4.28 -16.57
C ARG A 12 -9.91 -4.82 -16.26
N SER A 13 -8.92 -4.56 -17.12
CA SER A 13 -7.53 -4.99 -16.92
C SER A 13 -6.84 -4.24 -15.77
N THR A 14 -7.16 -2.96 -15.56
CA THR A 14 -6.58 -2.15 -14.47
C THR A 14 -7.24 -2.44 -13.13
N ALA A 15 -8.57 -2.58 -13.08
CA ALA A 15 -9.30 -2.96 -11.87
C ALA A 15 -8.90 -4.36 -11.37
N SER A 16 -8.82 -5.34 -12.27
CA SER A 16 -8.35 -6.69 -11.92
C SER A 16 -6.89 -6.74 -11.48
N PHE A 17 -6.06 -5.78 -11.91
CA PHE A 17 -4.67 -5.69 -11.47
C PHE A 17 -4.57 -5.18 -10.03
N GLY A 18 -5.31 -4.12 -9.67
CA GLY A 18 -5.36 -3.61 -8.29
C GLY A 18 -5.76 -4.70 -7.30
N LYS A 19 -6.88 -5.40 -7.59
CA LYS A 19 -7.37 -6.48 -6.74
C LYS A 19 -6.38 -7.64 -6.58
N ARG A 20 -5.71 -8.07 -7.67
CA ARG A 20 -4.67 -9.11 -7.59
C ARG A 20 -3.51 -8.71 -6.69
N GLN A 21 -3.13 -7.44 -6.72
CA GLN A 21 -2.05 -6.92 -5.90
C GLN A 21 -2.46 -6.82 -4.41
N GLU A 22 -3.73 -6.51 -4.12
CA GLU A 22 -4.28 -6.64 -2.75
C GLU A 22 -4.20 -8.08 -2.24
N TYR A 23 -4.57 -9.06 -3.07
CA TYR A 23 -4.51 -10.48 -2.70
C TYR A 23 -3.10 -10.98 -2.35
N VAL A 24 -2.04 -10.41 -2.94
CA VAL A 24 -0.67 -10.75 -2.55
C VAL A 24 -0.40 -10.38 -1.09
N VAL A 25 -0.85 -9.20 -0.67
CA VAL A 25 -0.68 -8.74 0.71
C VAL A 25 -1.59 -9.51 1.67
N ILE A 26 -2.84 -9.79 1.28
CA ILE A 26 -3.76 -10.63 2.08
C ILE A 26 -3.17 -12.02 2.29
N ALA A 27 -2.62 -12.64 1.24
CA ALA A 27 -1.96 -13.94 1.36
C ALA A 27 -0.77 -13.89 2.33
N GLU A 28 0.01 -12.82 2.32
CA GLU A 28 1.10 -12.63 3.28
C GLU A 28 0.61 -12.44 4.72
N LEU A 29 -0.50 -11.72 4.93
CA LEU A 29 -1.14 -11.59 6.24
C LEU A 29 -1.62 -12.95 6.75
N LEU A 30 -2.33 -13.73 5.91
CA LEU A 30 -2.78 -15.07 6.26
C LEU A 30 -1.61 -16.02 6.56
N ARG A 31 -0.53 -15.96 5.76
CA ARG A 31 0.69 -16.75 5.98
C ARG A 31 1.35 -16.45 7.33
N ARG A 32 1.18 -15.23 7.86
CA ARG A 32 1.66 -14.81 9.18
C ARG A 32 0.70 -15.14 10.32
N GLY A 33 -0.47 -15.71 10.02
CA GLY A 33 -1.45 -16.15 11.02
C GLY A 33 -2.45 -15.08 11.45
N PHE A 34 -2.56 -13.96 10.73
CA PHE A 34 -3.61 -12.97 11.01
C PHE A 34 -5.00 -13.50 10.58
N ASP A 35 -6.02 -13.22 11.38
CA ASP A 35 -7.43 -13.51 11.08
C ASP A 35 -8.01 -12.37 10.23
N VAL A 36 -8.09 -12.59 8.90
CA VAL A 36 -8.37 -11.56 7.90
C VAL A 36 -9.78 -11.69 7.32
N TYR A 37 -10.56 -10.63 7.42
CA TYR A 37 -11.89 -10.47 6.82
C TYR A 37 -11.82 -9.50 5.65
N GLN A 38 -12.31 -9.90 4.48
CA GLN A 38 -12.35 -9.02 3.30
C GLN A 38 -13.65 -8.23 3.24
N THR A 39 -13.58 -7.01 2.72
CA THR A 39 -14.77 -6.21 2.41
C THR A 39 -15.39 -6.68 1.09
N LEU A 40 -16.73 -6.77 1.05
CA LEU A 40 -17.46 -7.10 -0.19
C LEU A 40 -17.50 -5.90 -1.15
N VAL A 41 -17.55 -4.69 -0.61
CA VAL A 41 -17.56 -3.43 -1.34
C VAL A 41 -16.49 -2.52 -0.73
N ASP A 42 -15.65 -1.91 -1.57
CA ASP A 42 -14.62 -0.94 -1.15
C ASP A 42 -15.09 0.48 -1.48
N ASP A 43 -15.94 1.04 -0.62
CA ASP A 43 -16.37 2.44 -0.65
C ASP A 43 -15.78 3.28 0.50
N GLN A 44 -15.16 2.62 1.48
CA GLN A 44 -14.56 3.26 2.66
C GLN A 44 -13.03 3.36 2.62
N GLY A 45 -12.37 2.80 1.59
CA GLY A 45 -10.91 2.71 1.56
C GLY A 45 -10.39 1.71 2.58
N ILE A 46 -11.08 0.57 2.67
CA ILE A 46 -10.76 -0.55 3.56
C ILE A 46 -10.83 -1.81 2.71
N ASP A 47 -9.66 -2.40 2.46
CA ASP A 47 -9.54 -3.61 1.64
C ASP A 47 -9.80 -4.88 2.46
N CYS A 48 -9.40 -4.86 3.74
CA CYS A 48 -9.67 -5.93 4.69
C CYS A 48 -9.61 -5.43 6.14
N ILE A 49 -10.13 -6.25 7.05
CA ILE A 49 -10.08 -6.06 8.50
C ILE A 49 -9.29 -7.20 9.11
N ILE A 50 -8.39 -6.90 10.05
CA ILE A 50 -7.81 -7.92 10.94
C ILE A 50 -8.63 -7.96 12.21
N ARG A 51 -9.16 -9.13 12.55
CA ARG A 51 -9.77 -9.40 13.85
C ARG A 51 -8.70 -9.99 14.77
N GLN A 52 -8.64 -9.51 16.00
CA GLN A 52 -7.76 -10.08 17.00
C GLN A 52 -8.40 -10.01 18.39
N GLU A 53 -8.04 -10.97 19.24
CA GLU A 53 -8.43 -11.00 20.63
C GLU A 53 -7.21 -10.66 21.49
N ARG A 54 -7.33 -9.60 22.30
CA ARG A 54 -6.26 -9.09 23.16
C ARG A 54 -6.80 -8.74 24.52
N GLU A 55 -6.12 -9.20 25.57
CA GLU A 55 -6.47 -8.87 26.96
C GLU A 55 -7.94 -9.18 27.30
N GLY A 56 -8.49 -10.25 26.69
CA GLY A 56 -9.90 -10.64 26.85
C GLY A 56 -10.91 -9.80 26.08
N GLY A 57 -10.46 -8.88 25.21
CA GLY A 57 -11.30 -8.02 24.38
C GLY A 57 -11.07 -8.23 22.88
N LEU A 58 -12.13 -8.00 22.09
CA LEU A 58 -12.03 -8.00 20.63
C LEU A 58 -11.53 -6.65 20.12
N ARG A 59 -10.55 -6.69 19.22
CA ARG A 59 -10.02 -5.53 18.50
C ARG A 59 -10.05 -5.80 17.00
N TYR A 60 -10.45 -4.78 16.25
CA TYR A 60 -10.52 -4.80 14.79
C TYR A 60 -9.59 -3.73 14.24
N LEU A 61 -8.79 -4.10 13.25
CA LEU A 61 -7.93 -3.18 12.52
C LEU A 61 -8.41 -3.04 11.09
N ASP A 62 -8.69 -1.82 10.68
CA ASP A 62 -8.99 -1.50 9.29
C ASP A 62 -7.68 -1.41 8.51
N LEU A 63 -7.57 -2.09 7.37
CA LEU A 63 -6.39 -2.08 6.52
C LEU A 63 -6.74 -1.56 5.12
N GLN A 64 -5.99 -0.55 4.67
CA GLN A 64 -5.86 -0.22 3.25
C GLN A 64 -4.54 -0.76 2.70
N ILE A 65 -4.62 -1.56 1.65
CA ILE A 65 -3.51 -2.14 0.93
C ILE A 65 -3.18 -1.28 -0.29
N LYS A 66 -1.90 -1.02 -0.51
CA LYS A 66 -1.42 -0.45 -1.79
C LYS A 66 -0.16 -1.16 -2.23
N ALA A 67 -0.18 -1.71 -3.43
CA ALA A 67 0.92 -2.50 -3.96
C ALA A 67 1.44 -1.99 -5.32
N ARG A 68 2.66 -2.40 -5.65
CA ARG A 68 3.38 -2.08 -6.89
C ARG A 68 3.99 -3.35 -7.45
N SER A 69 3.66 -3.64 -8.71
CA SER A 69 4.23 -4.79 -9.41
C SER A 69 5.69 -4.57 -9.83
N LYS A 70 6.40 -5.69 -10.02
CA LYS A 70 7.74 -5.77 -10.57
C LYS A 70 7.88 -5.11 -11.94
N ASP A 71 6.78 -5.03 -12.71
CA ASP A 71 6.79 -4.47 -14.07
C ASP A 71 6.62 -2.93 -14.12
N CYS A 72 6.50 -2.25 -12.97
CA CYS A 72 6.38 -0.79 -12.97
C CYS A 72 7.72 -0.10 -13.31
N ASN A 73 7.68 1.19 -13.67
CA ASN A 73 8.92 1.94 -13.82
C ASN A 73 9.69 1.95 -12.48
N PRO A 74 10.99 1.61 -12.43
CA PRO A 74 11.76 1.58 -11.17
C PRO A 74 11.67 2.88 -10.35
N ARG A 75 11.55 4.04 -11.01
CA ARG A 75 11.36 5.35 -10.35
C ARG A 75 10.06 5.46 -9.55
N ASN A 76 9.13 4.54 -9.79
CA ASN A 76 7.84 4.43 -9.12
C ASN A 76 7.72 3.20 -8.22
N ALA A 77 8.76 2.37 -8.10
CA ALA A 77 8.72 1.11 -7.36
C ALA A 77 8.26 1.26 -5.90
N GLY A 78 8.63 2.36 -5.25
CA GLY A 78 8.16 2.71 -3.90
C GLY A 78 7.16 3.86 -3.85
N ARG A 79 6.72 4.40 -5.00
CA ARG A 79 5.89 5.61 -5.06
C ARG A 79 4.41 5.26 -5.03
N PHE A 80 3.73 5.65 -3.95
CA PHE A 80 2.29 5.57 -3.77
C PHE A 80 1.71 6.98 -3.75
N ALA A 81 0.87 7.31 -4.72
CA ALA A 81 0.39 8.67 -4.95
C ALA A 81 -1.13 8.72 -4.97
N ALA A 82 -1.67 9.94 -4.81
CA ALA A 82 -3.10 10.22 -4.84
C ALA A 82 -3.90 9.37 -3.84
N MET A 83 -3.34 9.14 -2.65
CA MET A 83 -4.02 8.41 -1.59
C MET A 83 -4.97 9.36 -0.86
N ASP A 84 -6.23 8.94 -0.73
CA ASP A 84 -7.15 9.53 0.23
C ASP A 84 -6.95 8.81 1.57
N ILE A 85 -6.66 9.59 2.63
CA ILE A 85 -6.51 9.08 3.99
C ILE A 85 -7.58 9.78 4.82
N VAL A 86 -8.77 9.19 4.80
CA VAL A 86 -9.96 9.76 5.47
C VAL A 86 -9.95 9.32 6.93
N ASN A 87 -10.16 10.28 7.84
CA ASN A 87 -10.25 10.06 9.29
C ASN A 87 -9.14 9.15 9.87
N PRO A 88 -7.86 9.60 9.84
CA PRO A 88 -6.76 8.88 10.48
C PRO A 88 -7.08 8.56 11.95
N ARG A 89 -6.82 7.33 12.39
CA ARG A 89 -7.21 6.82 13.72
C ARG A 89 -6.33 5.63 14.17
N PRO A 90 -6.25 5.32 15.48
CA PRO A 90 -5.34 4.29 16.03
C PRO A 90 -5.50 2.86 15.51
N ASN A 91 -6.68 2.49 14.97
CA ASN A 91 -6.96 1.15 14.44
C ASN A 91 -7.03 1.12 12.90
N TYR A 92 -6.57 2.16 12.21
CA TYR A 92 -6.55 2.20 10.75
C TYR A 92 -5.11 2.23 10.24
N PHE A 93 -4.77 1.25 9.42
CA PHE A 93 -3.42 0.98 8.93
C PHE A 93 -3.36 0.95 7.42
N PHE A 94 -2.18 1.26 6.90
CA PHE A 94 -1.84 1.05 5.50
C PHE A 94 -0.75 -0.01 5.39
N VAL A 95 -0.95 -0.99 4.51
CA VAL A 95 0.07 -1.96 4.14
C VAL A 95 0.52 -1.70 2.71
N PHE A 96 1.75 -1.23 2.57
CA PHE A 96 2.38 -0.99 1.28
C PHE A 96 3.22 -2.20 0.88
N TYR A 97 3.18 -2.59 -0.39
CA TYR A 97 4.06 -3.64 -0.91
C TYR A 97 4.70 -3.22 -2.24
N SER A 98 5.99 -3.48 -2.39
CA SER A 98 6.71 -3.32 -3.64
C SER A 98 7.34 -4.65 -4.03
N GLU A 99 6.91 -5.22 -5.16
CA GLU A 99 7.51 -6.45 -5.71
C GLU A 99 8.98 -6.21 -6.13
N GLN A 100 9.31 -5.06 -6.72
CA GLN A 100 10.69 -4.75 -7.14
C GLN A 100 11.65 -4.64 -5.95
N ALA A 101 11.20 -4.03 -4.85
CA ALA A 101 11.99 -3.96 -3.63
C ALA A 101 11.85 -5.21 -2.75
N ASN A 102 10.95 -6.15 -3.12
CA ASN A 102 10.48 -7.26 -2.31
C ASN A 102 10.30 -6.88 -0.83
N THR A 103 9.55 -5.80 -0.59
CA THR A 103 9.48 -5.18 0.74
C THR A 103 8.07 -4.70 1.03
N TYR A 104 7.63 -4.95 2.27
CA TYR A 104 6.41 -4.42 2.84
C TYR A 104 6.70 -3.20 3.72
N TRP A 105 5.75 -2.28 3.85
CA TRP A 105 5.74 -1.26 4.90
C TRP A 105 4.37 -1.21 5.55
N VAL A 106 4.32 -1.44 6.86
CA VAL A 106 3.09 -1.32 7.66
C VAL A 106 3.11 0.02 8.37
N VAL A 107 2.13 0.88 8.10
CA VAL A 107 2.14 2.26 8.60
C VAL A 107 0.78 2.60 9.23
N PRO A 108 0.71 3.01 10.51
CA PRO A 108 -0.50 3.57 11.10
C PRO A 108 -0.97 4.81 10.32
N SER A 109 -2.27 4.96 10.11
CA SER A 109 -2.84 6.08 9.33
C SER A 109 -2.46 7.45 9.90
N GLU A 110 -2.44 7.59 11.23
CA GLU A 110 -2.05 8.83 11.92
C GLU A 110 -0.57 9.19 11.73
N GLU A 111 0.30 8.19 11.58
CA GLU A 111 1.70 8.41 11.24
C GLU A 111 1.86 8.68 9.75
N LEU A 112 1.10 8.00 8.89
CA LEU A 112 1.17 8.16 7.44
C LEU A 112 0.87 9.60 7.01
N VAL A 113 -0.10 10.29 7.62
CA VAL A 113 -0.40 11.69 7.29
C VAL A 113 0.75 12.66 7.65
N ARG A 114 1.63 12.27 8.57
CA ARG A 114 2.84 13.03 8.94
C ARG A 114 4.02 12.73 8.01
N LEU A 115 4.14 11.47 7.59
CA LEU A 115 5.24 10.98 6.75
C LEU A 115 5.05 11.30 5.27
N ALA A 116 3.80 11.26 4.79
CA ALA A 116 3.46 11.45 3.39
C ALA A 116 3.33 12.94 3.04
N ARG A 117 3.70 13.28 1.81
CA ARG A 117 3.51 14.63 1.28
C ARG A 117 2.04 14.81 0.88
N ARG A 118 1.38 15.83 1.45
CA ARG A 118 0.06 16.28 0.98
C ARG A 118 0.22 17.19 -0.25
N ASN A 119 -0.46 16.86 -1.33
CA ASN A 119 -0.41 17.62 -2.57
C ASN A 119 -1.15 18.96 -2.42
N LYS A 120 -0.48 20.06 -2.73
CA LYS A 120 -1.04 21.42 -2.58
C LYS A 120 -1.77 21.92 -3.84
N THR A 121 -1.43 21.37 -5.01
CA THR A 121 -1.92 21.82 -6.32
C THR A 121 -2.14 20.63 -7.26
N GLY A 122 -2.78 20.90 -8.42
CA GLY A 122 -3.06 19.92 -9.47
C GLY A 122 -4.28 19.02 -9.20
N ARG A 123 -4.56 18.08 -10.11
CA ARG A 123 -5.72 17.18 -10.08
C ARG A 123 -5.86 16.37 -8.78
N ASN A 124 -4.73 16.09 -8.12
CA ASN A 124 -4.68 15.33 -6.87
C ASN A 124 -4.49 16.23 -5.62
N LYS A 125 -4.89 17.50 -5.68
CA LYS A 125 -4.84 18.42 -4.54
C LYS A 125 -5.57 17.82 -3.34
N GLY A 126 -4.97 17.97 -2.15
CA GLY A 126 -5.48 17.43 -0.90
C GLY A 126 -5.09 15.98 -0.62
N ARG A 127 -4.72 15.20 -1.65
CA ARG A 127 -4.32 13.79 -1.54
C ARG A 127 -2.87 13.62 -1.11
N TYR A 128 -2.54 12.45 -0.57
CA TYR A 128 -1.22 12.11 -0.05
C TYR A 128 -0.37 11.34 -1.07
N THR A 129 0.93 11.55 -0.99
CA THR A 129 1.94 10.83 -1.78
C THR A 129 3.13 10.50 -0.91
N ILE A 130 3.57 9.25 -0.95
CA ILE A 130 4.77 8.76 -0.27
C ILE A 130 5.64 7.99 -1.26
N ASN A 131 6.96 8.02 -1.05
CA ASN A 131 7.90 7.20 -1.81
C ASN A 131 8.85 6.49 -0.86
N PHE A 132 8.73 5.16 -0.76
CA PHE A 132 9.52 4.33 0.14
C PHE A 132 10.88 3.94 -0.43
N CYS A 133 11.14 4.15 -1.72
CA CYS A 133 12.36 3.68 -2.38
C CYS A 133 13.15 4.81 -3.04
N ASN A 134 14.44 4.55 -3.23
CA ASN A 134 15.32 5.26 -4.15
C ASN A 134 15.70 4.34 -5.30
N VAL A 135 16.02 4.93 -6.45
CA VAL A 135 16.67 4.23 -7.56
C VAL A 135 18.11 4.71 -7.59
N ARG A 136 19.05 3.78 -7.49
CA ARG A 136 20.49 4.04 -7.57
C ARG A 136 20.91 4.25 -9.04
N ALA A 137 22.13 4.73 -9.25
CA ALA A 137 22.66 4.99 -10.60
C ALA A 137 22.72 3.73 -11.48
N ASP A 138 22.92 2.57 -10.86
CA ASP A 138 22.91 1.24 -11.49
C ASP A 138 21.49 0.70 -11.79
N GLY A 139 20.43 1.48 -11.50
CA GLY A 139 19.04 1.07 -11.66
C GLY A 139 18.47 0.28 -10.50
N THR A 140 19.27 -0.06 -9.48
CA THR A 140 18.82 -0.84 -8.32
C THR A 140 17.79 -0.06 -7.50
N VAL A 141 16.66 -0.70 -7.20
CA VAL A 141 15.63 -0.17 -6.29
C VAL A 141 16.02 -0.52 -4.85
N ALA A 142 16.18 0.49 -4.00
CA ALA A 142 16.54 0.32 -2.59
C ALA A 142 15.51 1.00 -1.67
N PRO A 143 15.00 0.32 -0.62
CA PRO A 143 14.25 0.96 0.45
C PRO A 143 15.02 2.14 1.07
N ARG A 144 14.30 3.21 1.42
CA ARG A 144 14.88 4.39 2.09
C ARG A 144 15.01 4.11 3.60
N PRO A 145 16.21 4.29 4.21
CA PRO A 145 16.43 3.97 5.63
C PRO A 145 15.50 4.69 6.61
N LYS A 146 15.04 5.91 6.27
CA LYS A 146 14.09 6.66 7.12
C LYS A 146 12.75 5.96 7.37
N PHE A 147 12.45 4.89 6.64
CA PHE A 147 11.23 4.08 6.81
C PHE A 147 11.51 2.70 7.42
N ASP A 148 12.71 2.44 7.92
CA ASP A 148 13.10 1.13 8.47
C ASP A 148 12.19 0.71 9.64
N ARG A 149 11.69 1.66 10.44
CA ARG A 149 10.69 1.39 11.49
C ARG A 149 9.45 0.65 10.98
N TYR A 150 9.04 0.89 9.73
CA TYR A 150 7.82 0.31 9.14
C TYR A 150 8.12 -0.89 8.23
N LYS A 151 9.39 -1.06 7.84
CA LYS A 151 9.85 -2.00 6.83
C LYS A 151 9.68 -3.43 7.33
N ASN A 152 8.85 -4.23 6.64
CA ASN A 152 8.49 -5.60 6.98
C ASN A 152 8.00 -5.76 8.45
N ASN A 153 7.53 -4.67 9.07
CA ASN A 153 7.22 -4.64 10.48
C ASN A 153 5.74 -4.94 10.73
N PHE A 154 5.38 -6.22 10.59
CA PHE A 154 4.00 -6.67 10.80
C PHE A 154 3.58 -6.70 12.27
N SER A 155 4.51 -6.61 13.23
CA SER A 155 4.17 -6.51 14.66
C SER A 155 3.53 -5.16 15.01
N LEU A 156 3.42 -4.22 14.07
CA LEU A 156 2.59 -3.02 14.24
C LEU A 156 1.09 -3.32 14.16
N LEU A 157 0.71 -4.48 13.62
CA LEU A 157 -0.67 -4.98 13.56
C LEU A 157 -1.04 -5.82 14.79
N GLU A 158 -0.05 -6.09 15.65
CA GLU A 158 -0.20 -6.77 16.92
C GLU A 158 -0.66 -5.76 17.98
#